data_AF-A0A7J8RVR8-F1
#
_entry.id   AF-A0A7J8RVR8-F1
#
_cell.length_a   1.000
_cell.length_b   1.000
_cell.length_c   1.000
_cell.angle_alpha   90.00
_cell.angle_beta   90.00
_cell.angle_gamma   90.00
#
_symmetry.space_group_name_H-M   'P 1'
#
loop_
_entity.id
_entity.type
_entity.pdbx_description
1 polymer ?
#
loop_
_entity_poly.entity_id
_entity_poly.type
_entity_poly.pdbx_seq_one_letter_code
_entity_poly.pdbx_strand_id
1 'polypeptide(L)'
;MHPPQQPRPLSEQPETQPPQTLLDLITGVLSLLLLSSLTVRSFVGRWQVLRSKLCSLQSSLSSISESPHWNDNSLLHNLFPSLLSTLQRLKALSDQCILSSFTGGKLLMQSDLDMASSSLSNHLHDLDLLLRSGVLHQSNAIVLSHPGPGSDKDDLGFFIRDLFTRLQIGGIEFKKKALESLLQLLNDNEKSTPLVAKEGNVGYLISLLEVNSQPLIREQAVLAVSVLASSSEDLRKIVFEEGGLGPLLRILETNIRMALGEEGAVPVLFQLLISGTSTAQEKAANCISILASSGEYFRALIIQEKGLPRLMHLLQDLSSSDTVEHLLRTISSLSVLDSVSRILSSSTAFIIQLGEFIKHGNLILQQISACLLSKLSISDGNKRAISSCISSLVKLMESPKPVGLQETAAQALVSLLTVRSNRKELVRDEKSVMRLVQMLDPKNEAVSKKFPLMVVTAVLGGGSGGCRKRLTAAGANKHLQRLAEIEVAGAKKALQRLAGNRLKSIFSRTWRE
;
A
#
# COMPACT_ATOMS: atom_id res chain seq x y z
N MET A 1 -31.73 48.02 -28.43
CA MET A 1 -31.56 48.48 -27.04
C MET A 1 -32.46 47.65 -26.14
N HIS A 2 -31.91 46.61 -25.53
CA HIS A 2 -32.49 45.92 -24.38
C HIS A 2 -31.60 46.24 -23.19
N PRO A 3 -32.15 46.63 -22.02
CA PRO A 3 -31.34 46.97 -20.87
C PRO A 3 -30.71 45.69 -20.29
N PRO A 4 -29.51 45.80 -19.67
CA PRO A 4 -28.85 44.66 -19.04
C PRO A 4 -29.65 44.25 -17.79
N GLN A 5 -29.95 42.96 -17.69
CA GLN A 5 -30.55 42.36 -16.50
C GLN A 5 -29.54 42.43 -15.34
N GLN A 6 -29.94 43.08 -14.25
CA GLN A 6 -29.25 43.02 -12.97
C GLN A 6 -29.19 41.56 -12.47
N PRO A 7 -28.08 41.10 -11.87
CA PRO A 7 -28.04 39.80 -11.21
C PRO A 7 -29.00 39.82 -10.01
N ARG A 8 -29.87 38.81 -9.90
CA ARG A 8 -30.68 38.57 -8.70
C ARG A 8 -29.75 38.40 -7.49
N PRO A 9 -30.08 38.98 -6.32
CA PRO A 9 -29.37 38.67 -5.10
C PRO A 9 -29.55 37.18 -4.78
N LEU A 10 -28.42 36.57 -4.40
CA LEU A 10 -28.32 35.18 -3.97
C LEU A 10 -29.31 34.90 -2.84
N SER A 11 -29.97 33.76 -2.97
CA SER A 11 -30.86 33.12 -2.00
C SER A 11 -30.42 33.27 -0.54
N GLU A 12 -31.38 33.69 0.28
CA GLU A 12 -31.35 33.70 1.74
C GLU A 12 -30.75 32.40 2.30
N GLN A 13 -29.67 32.53 3.08
CA GLN A 13 -29.21 31.48 3.98
C GLN A 13 -30.27 31.32 5.10
N PRO A 14 -30.56 30.10 5.57
CA PRO A 14 -31.50 29.91 6.67
C PRO A 14 -31.01 30.64 7.92
N GLU A 15 -31.86 31.49 8.50
CA GLU A 15 -31.58 32.24 9.73
C GLU A 15 -31.12 31.28 10.84
N THR A 16 -29.82 31.26 11.11
CA THR A 16 -29.25 30.56 12.26
C THR A 16 -29.72 31.26 13.54
N GLN A 17 -30.44 30.54 14.39
CA GLN A 17 -30.89 31.03 15.70
C GLN A 17 -29.71 31.60 16.51
N PRO A 18 -29.92 32.65 17.32
CA PRO A 18 -28.85 33.25 18.11
C PRO A 18 -28.19 32.20 19.04
N PRO A 19 -26.85 32.18 19.17
CA PRO A 19 -26.13 31.23 20.03
C PRO A 19 -26.62 31.25 21.48
N GLN A 20 -27.01 32.42 21.99
CA GLN A 20 -27.63 32.58 23.30
C GLN A 20 -28.91 31.77 23.45
N THR A 21 -29.82 31.87 22.47
CA THR A 21 -31.09 31.13 22.50
C THR A 21 -30.87 29.62 22.50
N LEU A 22 -29.86 29.15 21.76
CA LEU A 22 -29.47 27.74 21.76
C LEU A 22 -28.89 27.30 23.10
N LEU A 23 -28.04 28.12 23.74
CA LEU A 23 -27.49 27.81 25.05
C LEU A 23 -28.58 27.75 26.13
N ASP A 24 -29.54 28.67 26.10
CA ASP A 24 -30.68 28.69 27.03
C ASP A 24 -31.56 27.44 26.84
N LEU A 25 -31.80 27.02 25.59
CA LEU A 25 -32.50 25.77 25.27
C LEU A 25 -31.73 24.53 25.79
N ILE A 26 -30.42 24.47 25.57
CA ILE A 26 -29.56 23.37 26.02
C ILE A 26 -29.57 23.28 27.54
N THR A 27 -29.37 24.40 28.25
CA THR A 27 -29.36 24.44 29.72
C THR A 27 -30.73 24.09 30.32
N GLY A 28 -31.81 24.52 29.68
CA GLY A 28 -33.17 24.11 30.03
C GLY A 28 -33.40 22.60 29.91
N VAL A 29 -33.08 22.01 28.75
CA VAL A 29 -33.23 20.56 28.53
C VAL A 29 -32.31 19.76 29.47
N LEU A 30 -31.09 20.24 29.70
CA LEU A 30 -30.12 19.61 30.61
C LEU A 30 -30.65 19.57 32.05
N SER A 31 -31.23 20.68 32.53
CA SER A 31 -31.82 20.77 33.87
C SER A 31 -32.97 19.78 34.05
N LEU A 32 -33.85 19.68 33.04
CA LEU A 32 -34.93 18.69 33.01
C LEU A 32 -34.39 17.26 33.02
N LEU A 33 -33.37 16.96 32.21
CA LEU A 33 -32.74 15.65 32.14
C LEU A 33 -32.06 15.24 33.45
N LEU A 34 -31.38 16.18 34.13
CA LEU A 34 -30.80 15.93 35.45
C LEU A 34 -31.89 15.57 36.45
N LEU A 35 -33.06 16.19 36.40
CA LEU A 35 -34.19 15.79 37.23
C LEU A 35 -34.75 14.43 36.82
N SER A 36 -35.01 14.22 35.52
CA SER A 36 -35.54 12.95 34.98
C SER A 36 -34.63 11.76 35.27
N SER A 37 -33.30 11.95 35.26
CA SER A 37 -32.35 10.87 35.57
C SER A 37 -32.51 10.29 36.99
N LEU A 38 -33.12 11.04 37.92
CA LEU A 38 -33.41 10.59 39.29
C LEU A 38 -34.75 9.84 39.40
N THR A 39 -35.69 10.07 38.47
CA THR A 39 -37.04 9.49 38.51
C THR A 39 -37.16 8.19 37.71
N VAL A 40 -36.17 7.89 36.88
CA VAL A 40 -36.09 6.67 36.07
C VAL A 40 -36.01 5.41 36.96
N ARG A 41 -36.85 4.41 36.65
CA ARG A 41 -36.93 3.14 37.39
C ARG A 41 -36.32 1.96 36.63
N SER A 42 -36.09 2.10 35.33
CA SER A 42 -35.49 1.07 34.46
C SER A 42 -34.07 1.47 34.01
N PHE A 43 -33.16 0.50 33.84
CA PHE A 43 -31.78 0.72 33.39
C PHE A 43 -30.95 1.70 34.27
N VAL A 44 -31.20 1.68 35.58
CA VAL A 44 -30.63 2.64 36.57
C VAL A 44 -29.12 2.81 36.47
N GLY A 45 -28.34 1.73 36.34
CA GLY A 45 -26.88 1.81 36.26
C GLY A 45 -26.37 2.62 35.05
N ARG A 46 -27.04 2.53 33.89
CA ARG A 46 -26.68 3.29 32.69
C ARG A 46 -27.09 4.76 32.81
N TRP A 47 -28.23 5.01 33.43
CA TRP A 47 -28.68 6.36 33.75
C TRP A 47 -27.78 7.06 34.78
N GLN A 48 -27.17 6.33 35.72
CA GLN A 48 -26.17 6.89 36.62
C GLN A 48 -24.92 7.36 35.87
N VAL A 49 -24.41 6.57 34.92
CA VAL A 49 -23.28 6.97 34.06
C VAL A 49 -23.64 8.15 33.16
N LEU A 50 -24.85 8.18 32.61
CA LEU A 50 -25.34 9.33 31.85
C LEU A 50 -25.45 10.57 32.74
N ARG A 51 -25.94 10.44 33.97
CA ARG A 51 -26.06 11.54 34.93
C ARG A 51 -24.71 12.17 35.25
N SER A 52 -23.66 11.38 35.51
CA SER A 52 -22.32 11.94 35.78
C SER A 52 -21.78 12.74 34.59
N LYS A 53 -22.05 12.27 33.37
CA LYS A 53 -21.72 12.99 32.12
C LYS A 53 -22.54 14.27 31.96
N LEU A 54 -23.83 14.24 32.27
CA LEU A 54 -24.69 15.44 32.24
C LEU A 54 -24.25 16.49 33.27
N CYS A 55 -23.83 16.08 34.47
CA CYS A 55 -23.25 17.02 35.44
C CYS A 55 -21.95 17.65 34.91
N SER A 56 -21.08 16.85 34.29
CA SER A 56 -19.85 17.36 33.67
C SER A 56 -20.18 18.35 32.54
N LEU A 57 -21.22 18.07 31.76
CA LEU A 57 -21.69 18.96 30.70
C LEU A 57 -22.17 20.29 31.27
N GLN A 58 -22.88 20.27 32.39
CA GLN A 58 -23.32 21.48 33.07
C GLN A 58 -22.12 22.37 33.46
N SER A 59 -21.05 21.78 34.00
CA SER A 59 -19.82 22.49 34.35
C SER A 59 -19.07 23.03 33.12
N SER A 60 -19.03 22.28 32.01
CA SER A 60 -18.42 22.76 30.77
C SER A 60 -19.22 23.93 30.18
N LEU A 61 -20.56 23.86 30.18
CA LEU A 61 -21.40 24.93 29.66
C LEU A 61 -21.33 26.21 30.51
N SER A 62 -21.23 26.10 31.84
CA SER A 62 -21.02 27.27 32.70
C SER A 62 -19.69 27.95 32.38
N SER A 63 -18.61 27.16 32.26
CA SER A 63 -17.28 27.67 31.89
C SER A 63 -17.27 28.38 30.53
N ILE A 64 -18.04 27.87 29.55
CA ILE A 64 -18.20 28.51 28.23
C ILE A 64 -18.95 29.83 28.37
N SER A 65 -20.04 29.86 29.15
CA SER A 65 -20.84 31.08 29.34
C SER A 65 -20.07 32.20 30.05
N GLU A 66 -19.07 31.84 30.86
CA GLU A 66 -18.17 32.76 31.57
C GLU A 66 -17.03 33.30 30.67
N SER A 67 -16.79 32.69 29.50
CA SER A 67 -15.65 33.03 28.62
C SER A 67 -15.91 34.31 27.79
N PRO A 68 -14.94 35.23 27.63
CA PRO A 68 -15.15 36.44 26.86
C PRO A 68 -15.12 36.16 25.35
N HIS A 69 -16.20 36.46 24.62
CA HIS A 69 -16.38 36.23 23.17
C HIS A 69 -16.96 34.87 22.74
N TRP A 70 -17.55 34.09 23.65
CA TRP A 70 -18.16 32.82 23.26
C TRP A 70 -19.31 32.99 22.25
N ASN A 71 -20.11 34.06 22.36
CA ASN A 71 -21.29 34.29 21.51
C ASN A 71 -20.92 34.50 20.02
N ASP A 72 -19.72 35.00 19.73
CA ASP A 72 -19.28 35.28 18.36
C ASP A 72 -18.50 34.10 17.75
N ASN A 73 -18.30 33.01 18.50
CA ASN A 73 -17.48 31.91 18.05
C ASN A 73 -18.23 30.96 17.12
N SER A 74 -17.77 30.93 15.87
CA SER A 74 -18.42 30.14 14.81
C SER A 74 -18.37 28.62 14.98
N LEU A 75 -17.51 28.08 15.85
CA LEU A 75 -17.48 26.65 16.17
C LEU A 75 -18.68 26.22 17.01
N LEU A 76 -19.17 27.10 17.90
CA LEU A 76 -20.33 26.81 18.75
C LEU A 76 -21.62 26.69 17.93
N HIS A 77 -21.73 27.38 16.79
CA HIS A 77 -22.87 27.22 15.88
C HIS A 77 -22.99 25.81 15.32
N ASN A 78 -21.90 25.05 15.23
CA ASN A 78 -21.92 23.65 14.78
C ASN A 78 -22.12 22.69 15.95
N LEU A 79 -21.49 22.96 17.10
CA LEU A 79 -21.52 22.08 18.26
C LEU A 79 -22.88 22.09 18.97
N PHE A 80 -23.45 23.27 19.24
CA PHE A 80 -24.68 23.41 20.02
C PHE A 80 -25.90 22.70 19.43
N PRO A 81 -26.21 22.80 18.12
CA PRO A 81 -27.35 22.07 17.55
C PRO A 81 -27.22 20.55 17.70
N SER A 82 -26.01 20.01 17.51
CA SER A 82 -25.74 18.57 17.64
C SER A 82 -25.85 18.06 19.08
N LEU A 83 -25.40 18.88 20.03
CA LEU A 83 -25.57 18.64 21.46
C LEU A 83 -27.05 18.67 21.85
N LEU A 84 -27.78 19.70 21.42
CA LEU A 84 -29.21 19.86 21.70
C LEU A 84 -30.01 18.65 21.19
N SER A 85 -29.74 18.19 19.97
CA SER A 85 -30.36 16.98 19.40
C SER A 85 -30.09 15.73 20.25
N THR A 86 -28.85 15.58 20.73
CA THR A 86 -28.46 14.46 21.60
C THR A 86 -29.19 14.51 22.94
N LEU A 87 -29.32 15.69 23.54
CA LEU A 87 -30.06 15.89 24.79
C LEU A 87 -31.56 15.66 24.60
N GLN A 88 -32.17 16.15 23.52
CA GLN A 88 -33.58 15.88 23.20
C GLN A 88 -33.85 14.38 23.03
N ARG A 89 -32.96 13.65 22.35
CA ARG A 89 -33.03 12.19 22.24
C ARG A 89 -32.93 11.52 23.61
N LEU A 90 -31.98 11.94 24.46
CA LEU A 90 -31.89 11.46 25.83
C LEU A 90 -33.17 11.73 26.62
N LYS A 91 -33.81 12.88 26.42
CA LYS A 91 -35.05 13.21 27.13
C LYS A 91 -36.17 12.25 26.73
N ALA A 92 -36.34 11.99 25.44
CA ALA A 92 -37.31 11.01 24.95
C ALA A 92 -37.05 9.59 25.49
N LEU A 93 -35.78 9.17 25.58
CA LEU A 93 -35.41 7.88 26.19
C LEU A 93 -35.70 7.85 27.70
N SER A 94 -35.47 8.96 28.40
CA SER A 94 -35.76 9.07 29.85
C SER A 94 -37.24 8.87 30.14
N ASP A 95 -38.13 9.44 29.31
CA ASP A 95 -39.58 9.35 29.48
C ASP A 95 -40.09 7.92 29.35
N GLN A 96 -39.46 7.13 28.47
CA GLN A 96 -39.75 5.70 28.30
C GLN A 96 -39.25 4.83 29.47
N CYS A 97 -38.35 5.36 30.31
CA CYS A 97 -37.73 4.63 31.42
C CYS A 97 -38.36 4.93 32.80
N ILE A 98 -39.42 5.74 32.85
CA ILE A 98 -40.12 6.11 34.09
C ILE A 98 -40.90 4.92 34.69
N LEU A 99 -41.46 4.05 33.86
CA LEU A 99 -42.26 2.90 34.30
C LEU A 99 -41.37 1.76 34.85
N SER A 100 -41.84 1.07 35.89
CA SER A 100 -41.16 -0.05 36.54
C SER A 100 -41.13 -1.33 35.69
N SER A 101 -42.12 -1.51 34.81
CA SER A 101 -42.19 -2.61 33.85
C SER A 101 -41.97 -2.07 32.44
N PHE A 102 -40.71 -2.01 32.00
CA PHE A 102 -40.40 -1.63 30.61
C PHE A 102 -40.95 -2.68 29.64
N THR A 103 -41.92 -2.28 28.81
CA THR A 103 -42.64 -3.14 27.85
C THR A 103 -41.99 -3.18 26.46
N GLY A 104 -40.94 -2.39 26.23
CA GLY A 104 -40.22 -2.33 24.95
C GLY A 104 -39.09 -3.36 24.83
N GLY A 105 -38.40 -3.34 23.67
CA GLY A 105 -37.22 -4.18 23.42
C GLY A 105 -36.05 -3.78 24.32
N LYS A 106 -35.77 -4.57 25.36
CA LYS A 106 -34.71 -4.26 26.35
C LYS A 106 -33.32 -4.07 25.74
N LEU A 107 -32.95 -4.92 24.76
CA LEU A 107 -31.67 -4.81 24.07
C LEU A 107 -31.58 -3.55 23.20
N LEU A 108 -32.68 -3.19 22.53
CA LEU A 108 -32.75 -1.97 21.73
C LEU A 108 -32.54 -0.74 22.60
N MET A 109 -33.27 -0.63 23.72
CA MET A 109 -33.13 0.47 24.68
C MET A 109 -31.71 0.54 25.28
N GLN A 110 -31.09 -0.62 25.59
CA GLN A 110 -29.70 -0.65 26.03
C GLN A 110 -28.75 -0.07 24.98
N SER A 111 -28.89 -0.50 23.73
CA SER A 111 -28.11 0.02 22.60
C SER A 111 -28.31 1.53 22.43
N ASP A 112 -29.56 2.01 22.49
CA ASP A 112 -29.89 3.43 22.34
C ASP A 112 -29.26 4.30 23.44
N LEU A 113 -29.29 3.81 24.68
CA LEU A 113 -28.64 4.47 25.82
C LEU A 113 -27.11 4.46 25.69
N ASP A 114 -26.50 3.37 25.22
CA ASP A 114 -25.05 3.32 24.99
C ASP A 114 -24.63 4.25 23.86
N MET A 115 -25.38 4.28 22.76
CA MET A 115 -25.15 5.20 21.65
C MET A 115 -25.29 6.66 22.11
N ALA A 116 -26.31 6.99 22.91
CA ALA A 116 -26.47 8.33 23.47
C ALA A 116 -25.35 8.69 24.46
N SER A 117 -24.93 7.74 25.30
CA SER A 117 -23.82 7.89 26.24
C SER A 117 -22.49 8.13 25.51
N SER A 118 -22.26 7.45 24.39
CA SER A 118 -21.10 7.65 23.52
C SER A 118 -21.14 9.03 22.87
N SER A 119 -22.27 9.42 22.25
CA SER A 119 -22.43 10.77 21.67
C SER A 119 -22.21 11.88 22.69
N LEU A 120 -22.73 11.73 23.91
CA LEU A 120 -22.52 12.71 24.99
C LEU A 120 -21.04 12.79 25.42
N SER A 121 -20.31 11.68 25.37
CA SER A 121 -18.87 11.66 25.68
C SER A 121 -18.07 12.42 24.63
N ASN A 122 -18.44 12.29 23.35
CA ASN A 122 -17.82 13.04 22.27
C ASN A 122 -18.08 14.54 22.42
N HIS A 123 -19.33 14.94 22.71
CA HIS A 123 -19.64 16.36 22.99
C HIS A 123 -18.82 16.90 24.17
N LEU A 124 -18.70 16.15 25.25
CA LEU A 124 -17.87 16.56 26.39
C LEU A 124 -16.40 16.72 26.01
N HIS A 125 -15.87 15.82 25.17
CA HIS A 125 -14.50 15.93 24.67
C HIS A 125 -14.31 17.17 23.78
N ASP A 126 -15.26 17.44 22.89
CA ASP A 126 -15.20 18.60 21.98
C ASP A 126 -15.28 19.92 22.77
N LEU A 127 -16.13 20.00 23.79
CA LEU A 127 -16.22 21.17 24.67
C LEU A 127 -14.98 21.35 25.55
N ASP A 128 -14.41 20.26 26.08
CA ASP A 128 -13.15 20.30 26.84
C ASP A 128 -11.98 20.77 25.95
N LEU A 129 -11.89 20.29 24.70
CA LEU A 129 -10.89 20.76 23.75
C LEU A 129 -11.06 22.25 23.44
N LEU A 130 -12.29 22.69 23.20
CA LEU A 130 -12.59 24.10 22.96
C LEU A 130 -12.18 24.99 24.15
N LEU A 131 -12.46 24.57 25.38
CA LEU A 131 -12.05 25.31 26.58
C LEU A 131 -10.52 25.35 26.74
N ARG A 132 -9.84 24.21 26.60
CA ARG A 132 -8.37 24.13 26.74
C ARG A 132 -7.62 24.90 25.65
N SER A 133 -8.22 25.03 24.47
CA SER A 133 -7.62 25.76 23.36
C SER A 133 -7.47 27.26 23.63
N GLY A 134 -8.28 27.82 24.53
CA GLY A 134 -8.32 29.26 24.81
C GLY A 134 -8.96 30.10 23.69
N VAL A 135 -9.50 29.47 22.66
CA VAL A 135 -10.14 30.13 21.50
C VAL A 135 -11.34 30.98 21.93
N LEU A 136 -11.98 30.64 23.06
CA LEU A 136 -13.08 31.41 23.64
C LEU A 136 -12.63 32.60 24.49
N HIS A 137 -11.32 32.91 24.59
CA HIS A 137 -10.82 34.00 25.44
C HIS A 137 -10.12 35.11 24.64
N GLN A 138 -9.84 34.89 23.36
CA GLN A 138 -9.13 35.85 22.51
C GLN A 138 -10.02 36.30 21.36
N SER A 139 -10.14 37.61 21.18
CA SER A 139 -10.87 38.23 20.05
C SER A 139 -10.34 37.80 18.68
N ASN A 140 -9.04 37.49 18.59
CA ASN A 140 -8.38 37.02 17.36
C ASN A 140 -8.79 35.61 16.95
N ALA A 141 -9.49 34.86 17.81
CA ALA A 141 -9.98 33.52 17.49
C ALA A 141 -11.36 33.54 16.81
N ILE A 142 -11.99 34.71 16.66
CA ILE A 142 -13.26 34.85 15.93
C ILE A 142 -13.03 34.62 14.43
N VAL A 143 -11.91 35.11 13.89
CA VAL A 143 -11.45 34.90 12.51
C VAL A 143 -10.01 34.39 12.55
N LEU A 144 -9.70 33.29 11.86
CA LEU A 144 -8.33 32.75 11.71
C LEU A 144 -7.37 33.84 11.21
N SER A 145 -6.66 34.48 12.14
CA SER A 145 -5.79 35.61 11.87
C SER A 145 -4.34 35.13 11.93
N HIS A 146 -3.61 35.28 10.81
CA HIS A 146 -2.22 34.84 10.76
C HIS A 146 -1.36 35.71 11.69
N PRO A 147 -0.43 35.11 12.46
CA PRO A 147 0.52 35.87 13.26
C PRO A 147 1.41 36.74 12.36
N GLY A 148 1.74 37.95 12.81
CA GLY A 148 2.54 38.90 12.06
C GLY A 148 4.03 38.50 11.96
N PRO A 149 4.79 39.08 11.01
CA PRO A 149 6.23 38.85 10.93
C PRO A 149 6.92 39.39 12.19
N GLY A 150 7.39 38.48 13.05
CA GLY A 150 8.01 38.82 14.34
C GLY A 150 7.18 38.51 15.58
N SER A 151 6.04 37.83 15.45
CA SER A 151 5.25 37.35 16.60
C SER A 151 6.05 36.46 17.54
N ASP A 152 5.77 36.59 18.85
CA ASP A 152 6.40 35.80 19.89
C ASP A 152 5.98 34.32 19.83
N LYS A 153 6.77 33.44 20.47
CA LYS A 153 6.50 31.99 20.47
C LYS A 153 5.14 31.63 21.07
N ASP A 154 4.66 32.42 22.03
CA ASP A 154 3.39 32.17 22.71
C ASP A 154 2.19 32.47 21.81
N ASP A 155 2.25 33.54 21.01
CA ASP A 155 1.22 33.86 20.01
C ASP A 155 1.17 32.78 18.92
N LEU A 156 2.33 32.30 18.49
CA LEU A 156 2.42 31.22 17.51
C LEU A 156 1.88 29.90 18.06
N GLY A 157 2.17 29.59 19.33
CA GLY A 157 1.65 28.41 20.02
C GLY A 157 0.13 28.45 20.15
N PHE A 158 -0.43 29.61 20.51
CA PHE A 158 -1.87 29.82 20.52
C PHE A 158 -2.49 29.60 19.14
N PHE A 159 -1.90 30.19 18.09
CA PHE A 159 -2.39 30.04 16.72
C PHE A 159 -2.41 28.58 16.28
N ILE A 160 -1.35 27.81 16.56
CA ILE A 160 -1.29 26.37 16.28
C ILE A 160 -2.42 25.64 17.03
N ARG A 161 -2.64 25.96 18.30
CA ARG A 161 -3.71 25.35 19.09
C ARG A 161 -5.10 25.67 18.53
N ASP A 162 -5.34 26.90 18.06
CA ASP A 162 -6.58 27.27 17.36
C ASP A 162 -6.76 26.47 16.06
N LEU A 163 -5.70 26.34 15.24
CA LEU A 163 -5.72 25.53 14.01
C LEU A 163 -6.13 24.08 14.28
N PHE A 164 -5.50 23.43 15.26
CA PHE A 164 -5.81 22.04 15.61
C PHE A 164 -7.20 21.89 16.22
N THR A 165 -7.64 22.87 17.01
CA THR A 165 -9.02 22.90 17.53
C THR A 165 -10.02 22.92 16.38
N ARG A 166 -9.85 23.80 15.39
CA ARG A 166 -10.71 23.87 14.19
C ARG A 166 -10.61 22.63 13.31
N LEU A 167 -9.45 21.99 13.24
CA LEU A 167 -9.28 20.70 12.56
C LEU A 167 -10.11 19.60 13.23
N GLN A 168 -10.10 19.55 14.56
CA GLN A 168 -10.73 18.51 15.35
C GLN A 168 -12.27 18.65 15.38
N ILE A 169 -12.78 19.83 15.74
CA ILE A 169 -14.22 20.05 15.98
C ILE A 169 -14.93 20.85 14.89
N GLY A 170 -14.18 21.48 13.99
CA GLY A 170 -14.75 22.30 12.92
C GLY A 170 -15.40 21.47 11.81
N GLY A 171 -16.39 22.07 11.15
CA GLY A 171 -16.94 21.54 9.89
C GLY A 171 -15.91 21.56 8.75
N ILE A 172 -16.30 21.01 7.60
CA ILE A 172 -15.43 20.85 6.41
C ILE A 172 -14.68 22.13 6.03
N GLU A 173 -15.38 23.27 5.98
CA GLU A 173 -14.80 24.56 5.63
C GLU A 173 -13.74 25.04 6.64
N PHE A 174 -13.97 24.77 7.94
CA PHE A 174 -13.00 25.11 8.98
C PHE A 174 -11.76 24.23 8.89
N LYS A 175 -11.93 22.92 8.63
CA LYS A 175 -10.81 21.99 8.45
C LYS A 175 -9.94 22.40 7.26
N LYS A 176 -10.58 22.75 6.14
CA LYS A 176 -9.88 23.21 4.93
C LYS A 176 -9.06 24.47 5.21
N LYS A 177 -9.68 25.53 5.76
CA LYS A 177 -8.98 26.78 6.07
C LYS A 177 -7.86 26.59 7.09
N ALA A 178 -8.08 25.72 8.09
CA ALA A 178 -7.07 25.41 9.08
C ALA A 178 -5.87 24.65 8.47
N LEU A 179 -6.10 23.70 7.56
CA LEU A 179 -5.01 23.02 6.85
C LEU A 179 -4.25 23.97 5.91
N GLU A 180 -4.95 24.84 5.19
CA GLU A 180 -4.32 25.86 4.33
C GLU A 180 -3.40 26.78 5.15
N SER A 181 -3.88 27.26 6.30
CA SER A 181 -3.12 28.12 7.19
C SER A 181 -1.95 27.37 7.86
N LEU A 182 -2.13 26.09 8.18
CA LEU A 182 -1.06 25.24 8.72
C LEU A 182 0.05 25.02 7.68
N LEU A 183 -0.31 24.73 6.43
CA LEU A 183 0.65 24.55 5.34
C LEU A 183 1.43 25.84 5.06
N GLN A 184 0.75 26.98 5.05
CA GLN A 184 1.39 28.28 4.94
C GLN A 184 2.41 28.49 6.08
N LEU A 185 2.01 28.21 7.32
CA LEU A 185 2.88 28.31 8.48
C LEU A 185 4.11 27.40 8.41
N LEU A 186 3.96 26.18 7.89
CA LEU A 186 5.04 25.21 7.74
C LEU A 186 6.02 25.61 6.62
N ASN A 187 5.54 26.29 5.57
CA ASN A 187 6.37 26.75 4.45
C ASN A 187 7.12 28.07 4.75
N ASP A 188 6.49 28.98 5.51
CA ASP A 188 7.01 30.34 5.70
C ASP A 188 8.14 30.40 6.75
N ASN A 189 8.22 29.45 7.69
CA ASN A 189 9.16 29.54 8.82
C ASN A 189 9.62 28.17 9.32
N GLU A 190 10.89 27.83 9.11
CA GLU A 190 11.50 26.56 9.58
C GLU A 190 11.38 26.39 11.12
N LYS A 191 11.30 27.49 11.89
CA LYS A 191 11.13 27.47 13.35
C LYS A 191 9.72 27.12 13.81
N SER A 192 8.72 27.12 12.92
CA SER A 192 7.33 26.76 13.27
C SER A 192 7.16 25.25 13.42
N THR A 193 7.94 24.45 12.68
CA THR A 193 7.85 22.99 12.63
C THR A 193 7.99 22.29 14.01
N PRO A 194 8.99 22.59 14.87
CA PRO A 194 9.05 22.00 16.21
C PRO A 194 7.91 22.46 17.12
N LEU A 195 7.40 23.68 16.93
CA LEU A 195 6.29 24.20 17.72
C LEU A 195 4.97 23.53 17.33
N VAL A 196 4.77 23.21 16.04
CA VAL A 196 3.62 22.45 15.55
C VAL A 196 3.56 21.06 16.17
N ALA A 197 4.69 20.38 16.33
CA ALA A 197 4.68 19.07 16.99
C ALA A 197 4.51 19.14 18.51
N LYS A 198 4.90 20.26 19.13
CA LYS A 198 4.73 20.47 20.58
C LYS A 198 3.31 20.89 20.96
N GLU A 199 2.75 21.85 20.24
CA GLU A 199 1.46 22.47 20.56
C GLU A 199 0.29 21.87 19.75
N GLY A 200 0.59 21.20 18.63
CA GLY A 200 -0.39 20.59 17.74
C GLY A 200 -0.63 19.10 18.02
N ASN A 201 -1.73 18.58 17.49
CA ASN A 201 -2.11 17.18 17.62
C ASN A 201 -1.73 16.39 16.34
N VAL A 202 -0.48 15.95 16.26
CA VAL A 202 0.05 15.21 15.10
C VAL A 202 -0.74 13.91 14.86
N GLY A 203 -1.19 13.22 15.91
CA GLY A 203 -2.03 12.04 15.79
C GLY A 203 -3.36 12.33 15.08
N TYR A 204 -4.00 13.47 15.35
CA TYR A 204 -5.21 13.88 14.62
C TYR A 204 -4.90 14.16 13.14
N LEU A 205 -3.79 14.83 12.84
CA LEU A 205 -3.35 15.08 11.47
C LEU A 205 -3.12 13.77 10.71
N ILE A 206 -2.55 12.76 11.37
CA ILE A 206 -2.40 11.41 10.83
C ILE A 206 -3.76 10.74 10.61
N SER A 207 -4.74 10.91 11.51
CA SER A 207 -6.09 10.36 11.31
C SER A 207 -6.78 10.89 10.04
N LEU A 208 -6.42 12.10 9.58
CA LEU A 208 -6.95 12.68 8.33
C LEU A 208 -6.42 11.98 7.07
N LEU A 209 -5.35 11.18 7.18
CA LEU A 209 -4.79 10.37 6.09
C LEU A 209 -5.71 9.17 5.72
N GLU A 210 -6.66 8.81 6.58
CA GLU A 210 -7.53 7.66 6.36
C GLU A 210 -8.42 7.79 5.11
N VAL A 211 -8.80 6.64 4.52
CA VAL A 211 -9.55 6.54 3.25
C VAL A 211 -10.97 7.13 3.34
N ASN A 212 -11.49 7.34 4.55
CA ASN A 212 -12.81 7.91 4.79
C ASN A 212 -12.81 9.44 4.84
N SER A 213 -11.63 10.08 4.88
CA SER A 213 -11.50 11.54 4.86
C SER A 213 -11.77 12.10 3.46
N GLN A 214 -12.28 13.33 3.38
CA GLN A 214 -12.50 13.98 2.08
C GLN A 214 -11.19 14.10 1.28
N PRO A 215 -11.20 13.92 -0.05
CA PRO A 215 -9.98 13.89 -0.86
C PRO A 215 -9.09 15.12 -0.68
N LEU A 216 -9.69 16.31 -0.70
CA LEU A 216 -8.96 17.58 -0.59
C LEU A 216 -8.33 17.77 0.81
N ILE A 217 -9.06 17.43 1.87
CA ILE A 217 -8.56 17.45 3.26
C ILE A 217 -7.42 16.44 3.42
N ARG A 218 -7.58 15.25 2.84
CA ARG A 218 -6.57 14.20 2.90
C ARG A 218 -5.29 14.67 2.23
N GLU A 219 -5.37 15.20 1.01
CA GLU A 219 -4.21 15.69 0.26
C GLU A 219 -3.44 16.76 1.04
N GLN A 220 -4.14 17.76 1.58
CA GLN A 220 -3.52 18.79 2.41
C GLN A 220 -2.91 18.23 3.70
N ALA A 221 -3.53 17.23 4.31
CA ALA A 221 -2.97 16.54 5.47
C ALA A 221 -1.70 15.73 5.12
N VAL A 222 -1.65 15.08 3.95
CA VAL A 222 -0.43 14.41 3.45
C VAL A 222 0.71 15.41 3.33
N LEU A 223 0.46 16.57 2.71
CA LEU A 223 1.46 17.62 2.54
C LEU A 223 1.96 18.15 3.90
N ALA A 224 1.07 18.35 4.87
CA ALA A 224 1.47 18.82 6.19
C ALA A 224 2.34 17.78 6.91
N VAL A 225 1.96 16.49 6.84
CA VAL A 225 2.73 15.39 7.43
C VAL A 225 4.07 15.20 6.72
N SER A 226 4.15 15.37 5.40
CA SER A 226 5.40 15.23 4.65
C SER A 226 6.40 16.33 5.00
N VAL A 227 5.94 17.57 5.15
CA VAL A 227 6.80 18.69 5.59
C VAL A 227 7.31 18.44 7.01
N LEU A 228 6.45 18.02 7.95
CA LEU A 228 6.85 17.69 9.31
C LEU A 228 7.88 16.55 9.36
N ALA A 229 7.66 15.45 8.63
CA ALA A 229 8.57 14.30 8.61
C ALA A 229 9.92 14.58 7.91
N SER A 230 9.96 15.57 7.02
CA SER A 230 11.17 15.99 6.29
C SER A 230 12.00 17.03 7.05
N SER A 231 11.41 17.71 8.04
CA SER A 231 12.04 18.83 8.75
C SER A 231 13.13 18.39 9.74
N SER A 232 12.92 17.31 10.51
CA SER A 232 13.93 16.80 11.46
C SER A 232 13.72 15.32 11.80
N GLU A 233 14.76 14.68 12.36
CA GLU A 233 14.66 13.28 12.79
C GLU A 233 13.69 13.10 13.96
N ASP A 234 13.65 14.05 14.90
CA ASP A 234 12.75 14.01 16.06
C ASP A 234 11.28 14.09 15.64
N LEU A 235 10.96 15.00 14.70
CA LEU A 235 9.61 15.13 14.15
C LEU A 235 9.20 13.89 13.36
N ARG A 236 10.12 13.32 12.59
CA ARG A 236 9.91 12.06 11.87
C ARG A 236 9.58 10.92 12.83
N LYS A 237 10.28 10.86 13.97
CA LYS A 237 10.00 9.88 15.03
C LYS A 237 8.60 10.08 15.62
N ILE A 238 8.18 11.31 15.92
CA ILE A 238 6.83 11.61 16.40
C ILE A 238 5.77 11.14 15.40
N VAL A 239 5.94 11.44 14.10
CA VAL A 239 5.01 10.98 13.06
C VAL A 239 4.89 9.45 13.03
N PHE A 240 5.98 8.72 13.27
CA PHE A 240 5.97 7.26 13.33
C PHE A 240 5.37 6.71 14.62
N GLU A 241 5.65 7.33 15.77
CA GLU A 241 5.09 6.94 17.07
C GLU A 241 3.57 7.13 17.11
N GLU A 242 3.08 8.20 16.48
CA GLU A 242 1.64 8.47 16.29
C GLU A 242 0.98 7.59 15.21
N GLY A 243 1.72 6.61 14.65
CA GLY A 243 1.18 5.61 13.74
C GLY A 243 1.08 6.03 12.27
N GLY A 244 1.76 7.09 11.85
CA GLY A 244 1.66 7.64 10.48
C GLY A 244 2.13 6.71 9.37
N LEU A 245 2.99 5.72 9.66
CA LEU A 245 3.56 4.83 8.64
C LEU A 245 2.49 4.02 7.88
N GLY A 246 1.49 3.50 8.59
CA GLY A 246 0.43 2.67 7.98
C GLY A 246 -0.42 3.46 6.98
N PRO A 247 -1.05 4.57 7.40
CA PRO A 247 -1.82 5.43 6.51
C PRO A 247 -0.99 5.99 5.34
N LEU A 248 0.28 6.38 5.57
CA LEU A 248 1.16 6.83 4.50
C LEU A 248 1.45 5.72 3.49
N LEU A 249 1.74 4.50 3.93
CA LEU A 249 1.92 3.35 3.03
C LEU A 249 0.64 3.01 2.26
N ARG A 250 -0.53 3.09 2.89
CA ARG A 250 -1.82 2.86 2.22
C ARG A 250 -2.14 3.95 1.19
N ILE A 251 -1.89 5.22 1.53
CA ILE A 251 -2.02 6.34 0.59
C ILE A 251 -1.07 6.12 -0.58
N LEU A 252 0.18 5.73 -0.32
CA LEU A 252 1.13 5.35 -1.34
C LEU A 252 0.54 4.22 -2.19
N GLU A 253 0.07 3.10 -1.64
CA GLU A 253 -0.58 2.02 -2.41
C GLU A 253 -1.74 2.51 -3.30
N THR A 254 -2.56 3.47 -2.85
CA THR A 254 -3.67 4.03 -3.64
C THR A 254 -3.27 5.11 -4.66
N ASN A 255 -2.26 5.95 -4.35
CA ASN A 255 -1.83 7.10 -5.16
C ASN A 255 -0.53 6.87 -5.95
N ILE A 256 0.15 5.73 -5.76
CA ILE A 256 1.39 5.30 -6.46
C ILE A 256 1.24 5.30 -8.00
N ARG A 257 0.02 5.40 -8.54
CA ARG A 257 -0.19 5.43 -9.98
C ARG A 257 0.15 6.78 -10.64
N MET A 258 0.11 7.91 -9.93
CA MET A 258 0.19 9.24 -10.58
C MET A 258 1.14 10.27 -9.94
N ALA A 259 1.37 10.29 -8.62
CA ALA A 259 2.03 11.43 -7.96
C ALA A 259 3.55 11.29 -7.70
N LEU A 260 4.10 10.07 -7.62
CA LEU A 260 5.49 9.83 -7.20
C LEU A 260 6.55 10.14 -8.28
N GLY A 261 6.12 10.59 -9.45
CA GLY A 261 7.01 10.90 -10.56
C GLY A 261 7.68 12.27 -10.44
N GLU A 262 6.95 13.24 -9.90
CA GLU A 262 7.32 14.66 -10.09
C GLU A 262 8.18 15.24 -8.95
N GLU A 263 8.25 14.63 -7.76
CA GLU A 263 8.96 15.23 -6.60
C GLU A 263 9.84 14.23 -5.82
N GLY A 264 11.04 13.90 -6.32
CA GLY A 264 12.17 13.44 -5.48
C GLY A 264 12.00 12.14 -4.67
N ALA A 265 10.93 11.37 -4.86
CA ALA A 265 10.62 10.20 -4.04
C ALA A 265 11.55 9.00 -4.29
N VAL A 266 12.00 8.80 -5.54
CA VAL A 266 12.93 7.70 -5.89
C VAL A 266 14.24 7.79 -5.08
N PRO A 267 14.92 8.96 -4.99
CA PRO A 267 16.06 9.15 -4.09
C PRO A 267 15.79 8.74 -2.64
N VAL A 268 14.66 9.16 -2.07
CA VAL A 268 14.28 8.87 -0.68
C VAL A 268 14.07 7.36 -0.47
N LEU A 269 13.38 6.69 -1.40
CA LEU A 269 13.17 5.25 -1.35
C LEU A 269 14.49 4.47 -1.41
N PHE A 270 15.44 4.89 -2.25
CA PHE A 270 16.77 4.29 -2.29
C PHE A 270 17.57 4.52 -1.01
N GLN A 271 17.42 5.68 -0.36
CA GLN A 271 18.08 5.96 0.91
C GLN A 271 17.50 5.10 2.04
N LEU A 272 16.17 4.94 2.09
CA LEU A 272 15.49 4.04 3.03
C LEU A 272 15.87 2.58 2.82
N LEU A 273 16.09 2.17 1.56
CA LEU A 273 16.53 0.82 1.23
C LEU A 273 17.93 0.50 1.77
N ILE A 274 18.77 1.50 2.03
CA ILE A 274 20.15 1.32 2.49
C ILE A 274 20.29 1.53 3.98
N SER A 275 19.64 2.57 4.50
CA SER A 275 19.79 3.03 5.89
C SER A 275 18.61 2.69 6.80
N GLY A 276 17.51 2.20 6.23
CA GLY A 276 16.30 1.85 6.98
C GLY A 276 16.41 0.55 7.77
N THR A 277 15.46 0.35 8.67
CA THR A 277 15.25 -0.94 9.37
C THR A 277 14.80 -2.02 8.38
N SER A 278 14.91 -3.30 8.75
CA SER A 278 14.50 -4.42 7.88
C SER A 278 13.08 -4.25 7.29
N THR A 279 12.13 -3.77 8.11
CA THR A 279 10.76 -3.51 7.67
C THR A 279 10.70 -2.32 6.69
N ALA A 280 11.41 -1.24 6.97
CA ALA A 280 11.46 -0.08 6.08
C ALA A 280 12.13 -0.43 4.73
N GLN A 281 13.17 -1.25 4.74
CA GLN A 281 13.84 -1.75 3.54
C GLN A 281 12.91 -2.61 2.67
N GLU A 282 12.18 -3.54 3.27
CA GLU A 282 11.17 -4.35 2.56
C GLU A 282 10.11 -3.46 1.91
N LYS A 283 9.53 -2.51 2.65
CA LYS A 283 8.50 -1.60 2.11
C LYS A 283 9.05 -0.69 1.02
N ALA A 284 10.25 -0.13 1.21
CA ALA A 284 10.92 0.66 0.19
C ALA A 284 11.19 -0.15 -1.09
N ALA A 285 11.68 -1.39 -0.94
CA ALA A 285 11.91 -2.29 -2.07
C ALA A 285 10.60 -2.59 -2.81
N ASN A 286 9.51 -2.84 -2.08
CA ASN A 286 8.19 -3.07 -2.67
C ASN A 286 7.70 -1.85 -3.47
N CYS A 287 7.80 -0.64 -2.90
CA CYS A 287 7.45 0.60 -3.59
C CYS A 287 8.25 0.79 -4.89
N ILE A 288 9.57 0.60 -4.84
CA ILE A 288 10.44 0.69 -6.04
C ILE A 288 10.02 -0.36 -7.09
N SER A 289 9.70 -1.58 -6.66
CA SER A 289 9.22 -2.64 -7.56
C SER A 289 7.90 -2.28 -8.24
N ILE A 290 6.99 -1.61 -7.54
CA ILE A 290 5.72 -1.15 -8.11
C ILE A 290 6.00 -0.04 -9.12
N LEU A 291 6.80 0.97 -8.75
CA LEU A 291 7.19 2.08 -9.65
C LEU A 291 7.82 1.56 -10.95
N ALA A 292 8.79 0.64 -10.88
CA ALA A 292 9.42 0.04 -12.06
C ALA A 292 8.43 -0.73 -12.95
N SER A 293 7.33 -1.23 -12.38
CA SER A 293 6.31 -1.98 -13.11
C SER A 293 5.23 -1.08 -13.71
N SER A 294 5.05 0.13 -13.18
CA SER A 294 3.98 1.07 -13.58
C SER A 294 4.15 1.68 -14.97
N GLY A 295 5.38 1.90 -15.45
CA GLY A 295 5.59 2.51 -16.76
C GLY A 295 7.03 2.86 -17.08
N GLU A 296 7.29 3.23 -18.33
CA GLU A 296 8.63 3.57 -18.83
C GLU A 296 9.22 4.81 -18.13
N TYR A 297 8.40 5.82 -17.84
CA TYR A 297 8.79 7.02 -17.12
C TYR A 297 9.48 6.71 -15.77
N PHE A 298 8.86 5.89 -14.93
CA PHE A 298 9.44 5.50 -13.64
C PHE A 298 10.69 4.65 -13.77
N ARG A 299 10.78 3.81 -14.81
CA ARG A 299 12.01 3.05 -15.10
C ARG A 299 13.15 4.00 -15.44
N ALA A 300 12.91 5.02 -16.26
CA ALA A 300 13.92 6.02 -16.60
C ALA A 300 14.42 6.76 -15.35
N LEU A 301 13.51 7.16 -14.46
CA LEU A 301 13.85 7.84 -13.21
C LEU A 301 14.72 6.97 -12.28
N ILE A 302 14.37 5.69 -12.12
CA ILE A 302 15.17 4.73 -11.33
C ILE A 302 16.58 4.56 -11.92
N ILE A 303 16.71 4.55 -13.25
CA ILE A 303 18.01 4.44 -13.92
C ILE A 303 18.83 5.73 -13.77
N GLN A 304 18.20 6.90 -13.87
CA GLN A 304 18.84 8.21 -13.69
C GLN A 304 19.47 8.34 -12.30
N GLU A 305 18.79 7.83 -11.26
CA GLU A 305 19.28 7.80 -9.88
C GLU A 305 20.36 6.72 -9.60
N LYS A 306 20.99 6.17 -10.65
CA LYS A 306 21.97 5.07 -10.55
C LYS A 306 21.40 3.87 -9.78
N GLY A 307 20.09 3.65 -9.88
CA GLY A 307 19.40 2.61 -9.13
C GLY A 307 19.88 1.21 -9.47
N LEU A 308 20.15 0.90 -10.74
CA LEU A 308 20.52 -0.45 -11.18
C LEU A 308 21.81 -0.99 -10.49
N PRO A 309 22.96 -0.31 -10.51
CA PRO A 309 24.14 -0.74 -9.74
C PRO A 309 23.85 -0.94 -8.24
N ARG A 310 23.03 -0.07 -7.65
CA ARG A 310 22.67 -0.11 -6.23
C ARG A 310 21.83 -1.34 -5.90
N LEU A 311 20.82 -1.64 -6.72
CA LEU A 311 19.99 -2.84 -6.61
C LEU A 311 20.84 -4.11 -6.74
N MET A 312 21.80 -4.14 -7.66
CA MET A 312 22.70 -5.28 -7.85
C MET A 312 23.63 -5.51 -6.66
N HIS A 313 24.14 -4.44 -6.04
CA HIS A 313 24.96 -4.53 -4.83
C HIS A 313 24.14 -5.02 -3.63
N LEU A 314 22.96 -4.44 -3.41
CA LEU A 314 22.07 -4.81 -2.31
C LEU A 314 21.58 -6.26 -2.39
N LEU A 315 21.38 -6.79 -3.60
CA LEU A 315 21.07 -8.20 -3.77
C LEU A 315 22.16 -9.12 -3.22
N GLN A 316 23.43 -8.68 -3.15
CA GLN A 316 24.54 -9.49 -2.62
C GLN A 316 24.64 -9.42 -1.09
N ASP A 317 24.25 -8.29 -0.49
CA ASP A 317 24.43 -8.04 0.94
C ASP A 317 23.22 -8.45 1.80
N LEU A 318 22.02 -8.50 1.22
CA LEU A 318 20.78 -8.69 1.98
C LEU A 318 20.46 -10.15 2.29
N SER A 319 19.97 -10.39 3.51
CA SER A 319 19.58 -11.71 4.01
C SER A 319 18.06 -11.96 4.03
N SER A 320 17.23 -10.92 3.88
CA SER A 320 15.76 -11.03 3.92
C SER A 320 15.19 -11.49 2.59
N SER A 321 14.50 -12.65 2.59
CA SER A 321 13.90 -13.24 1.38
C SER A 321 12.91 -12.30 0.68
N ASP A 322 12.11 -11.56 1.44
CA ASP A 322 11.05 -10.70 0.90
C ASP A 322 11.61 -9.43 0.24
N THR A 323 12.63 -8.81 0.85
CA THR A 323 13.33 -7.67 0.23
C THR A 323 14.01 -8.10 -1.06
N VAL A 324 14.71 -9.24 -1.06
CA VAL A 324 15.37 -9.79 -2.26
C VAL A 324 14.35 -10.04 -3.39
N GLU A 325 13.16 -10.52 -3.07
CA GLU A 325 12.09 -10.70 -4.06
C GLU A 325 11.73 -9.38 -4.75
N HIS A 326 11.47 -8.32 -3.97
CA HIS A 326 11.11 -7.02 -4.51
C HIS A 326 12.25 -6.39 -5.35
N LEU A 327 13.50 -6.53 -4.91
CA LEU A 327 14.66 -6.06 -5.68
C LEU A 327 14.78 -6.80 -7.01
N LEU A 328 14.67 -8.13 -6.99
CA LEU A 328 14.78 -8.93 -8.21
C LEU A 328 13.61 -8.66 -9.17
N ARG A 329 12.39 -8.45 -8.66
CA ARG A 329 11.23 -8.03 -9.45
C ARG A 329 11.46 -6.65 -10.09
N THR A 330 12.04 -5.71 -9.34
CA THR A 330 12.45 -4.40 -9.87
C THR A 330 13.42 -4.56 -11.04
N ILE A 331 14.50 -5.33 -10.87
CA ILE A 331 15.49 -5.57 -11.93
C ILE A 331 14.85 -6.24 -13.14
N SER A 332 13.96 -7.22 -12.93
CA SER A 332 13.19 -7.83 -14.00
C SER A 332 12.34 -6.82 -14.77
N SER A 333 11.66 -5.90 -14.10
CA SER A 333 10.90 -4.83 -14.76
C SER A 333 11.79 -3.84 -15.50
N LEU A 334 12.99 -3.54 -14.99
CA LEU A 334 13.98 -2.69 -15.68
C LEU A 334 14.64 -3.39 -16.88
N SER A 335 14.76 -4.73 -16.86
CA SER A 335 15.43 -5.52 -17.91
C SER A 335 14.75 -5.45 -19.28
N VAL A 336 13.52 -4.90 -19.35
CA VAL A 336 12.82 -4.61 -20.60
C VAL A 336 13.56 -3.56 -21.43
N LEU A 337 14.37 -2.70 -20.79
CA LEU A 337 15.22 -1.72 -21.46
C LEU A 337 16.50 -2.39 -21.97
N ASP A 338 16.83 -2.21 -23.26
CA ASP A 338 18.00 -2.83 -23.90
C ASP A 338 19.34 -2.47 -23.24
N SER A 339 19.46 -1.25 -22.74
CA SER A 339 20.65 -0.77 -22.00
C SER A 339 20.86 -1.56 -20.72
N VAL A 340 19.79 -1.77 -19.95
CA VAL A 340 19.79 -2.54 -18.69
C VAL A 340 20.07 -4.01 -18.99
N SER A 341 19.39 -4.60 -19.96
CA SER A 341 19.60 -6.00 -20.37
C SER A 341 21.06 -6.28 -20.76
N ARG A 342 21.71 -5.36 -21.48
CA ARG A 342 23.14 -5.46 -21.83
C ARG A 342 24.05 -5.41 -20.61
N ILE A 343 23.79 -4.53 -19.65
CA ILE A 343 24.57 -4.43 -18.40
C ILE A 343 24.43 -5.72 -17.59
N LEU A 344 23.20 -6.19 -17.38
CA LEU A 344 22.91 -7.43 -16.65
C LEU A 344 23.54 -8.65 -17.31
N SER A 345 23.45 -8.76 -18.64
CA SER A 345 24.02 -9.87 -19.41
C SER A 345 25.55 -9.93 -19.32
N SER A 346 26.20 -8.78 -19.12
CA SER A 346 27.65 -8.66 -19.01
C SER A 346 28.18 -8.93 -17.60
N SER A 347 27.33 -8.85 -16.57
CA SER A 347 27.73 -9.07 -15.18
C SER A 347 27.75 -10.55 -14.81
N THR A 348 28.94 -11.17 -14.81
CA THR A 348 29.10 -12.57 -14.41
C THR A 348 28.63 -12.84 -12.98
N ALA A 349 28.89 -11.93 -12.04
CA ALA A 349 28.46 -12.07 -10.65
C ALA A 349 26.93 -12.15 -10.52
N PHE A 350 26.21 -11.27 -11.23
CA PHE A 350 24.76 -11.28 -11.24
C PHE A 350 24.19 -12.55 -11.88
N ILE A 351 24.77 -13.01 -12.99
CA ILE A 351 24.33 -14.26 -13.63
C ILE A 351 24.54 -15.46 -12.71
N ILE A 352 25.68 -15.56 -12.02
CA ILE A 352 25.94 -16.62 -11.02
C ILE A 352 24.88 -16.57 -9.92
N GLN A 353 24.57 -15.37 -9.43
CA GLN A 353 23.56 -15.17 -8.39
C GLN A 353 22.16 -15.63 -8.84
N LEU A 354 21.76 -15.35 -10.10
CA LEU A 354 20.51 -15.90 -10.66
C LEU A 354 20.51 -17.44 -10.67
N GLY A 355 21.65 -18.06 -10.98
CA GLY A 355 21.82 -19.51 -10.93
C GLY A 355 21.60 -20.06 -9.52
N GLU A 356 22.16 -19.41 -8.50
CA GLU A 356 21.97 -19.80 -7.10
C GLU A 356 20.53 -19.59 -6.61
N PHE A 357 19.86 -18.50 -7.01
CA PHE A 357 18.43 -18.30 -6.71
C PHE A 357 17.54 -19.37 -7.36
N ILE A 358 17.86 -19.82 -8.57
CA ILE A 358 17.13 -20.93 -9.21
C ILE A 358 17.36 -22.24 -8.43
N LYS A 359 18.57 -22.42 -7.91
CA LYS A 359 18.96 -23.66 -7.23
C LYS A 359 18.38 -23.77 -5.81
N HIS A 360 18.42 -22.67 -5.05
CA HIS A 360 18.14 -22.65 -3.61
C HIS A 360 17.02 -21.71 -3.19
N GLY A 361 16.55 -20.82 -4.07
CA GLY A 361 15.50 -19.84 -3.75
C GLY A 361 14.12 -20.46 -3.58
N ASN A 362 13.20 -19.67 -3.01
CA ASN A 362 11.78 -20.00 -2.97
C ASN A 362 11.17 -19.96 -4.40
N LEU A 363 9.93 -20.41 -4.55
CA LEU A 363 9.28 -20.53 -5.86
C LEU A 363 9.20 -19.20 -6.63
N ILE A 364 9.03 -18.08 -5.92
CA ILE A 364 8.91 -16.76 -6.52
C ILE A 364 10.28 -16.29 -7.04
N LEU A 365 11.33 -16.40 -6.22
CA LEU A 365 12.71 -16.10 -6.63
C LEU A 365 13.15 -16.96 -7.81
N GLN A 366 12.80 -18.25 -7.80
CA GLN A 366 13.05 -19.18 -8.90
C GLN A 366 12.36 -18.73 -10.19
N GLN A 367 11.10 -18.32 -10.12
CA GLN A 367 10.33 -17.83 -11.27
C GLN A 367 10.93 -16.55 -11.85
N ILE A 368 11.20 -15.54 -11.01
CA ILE A 368 11.74 -14.25 -11.47
C ILE A 368 13.14 -14.47 -12.07
N SER A 369 13.98 -15.29 -11.44
CA SER A 369 15.33 -15.62 -11.93
C SER A 369 15.30 -16.36 -13.26
N ALA A 370 14.41 -17.35 -13.42
CA ALA A 370 14.23 -18.05 -14.68
C ALA A 370 13.73 -17.12 -15.80
N CYS A 371 12.80 -16.21 -15.48
CA CYS A 371 12.30 -15.19 -16.40
C CYS A 371 13.40 -14.21 -16.85
N LEU A 372 14.28 -13.80 -15.95
CA LEU A 372 15.45 -12.98 -16.29
C LEU A 372 16.43 -13.76 -17.18
N LEU A 373 16.81 -14.99 -16.81
CA LEU A 373 17.71 -15.81 -17.63
C LEU A 373 17.18 -16.10 -19.03
N SER A 374 15.85 -16.20 -19.21
CA SER A 374 15.27 -16.44 -20.53
C SER A 374 15.30 -15.21 -21.44
N LYS A 375 15.38 -14.00 -20.87
CA LYS A 375 15.40 -12.72 -21.60
C LYS A 375 16.81 -12.18 -21.85
N LEU A 376 17.79 -12.53 -21.02
CA LEU A 376 19.16 -12.04 -21.11
C LEU A 376 19.97 -12.75 -22.19
N SER A 377 20.86 -12.01 -22.86
CA SER A 377 21.78 -12.54 -23.87
C SER A 377 23.10 -12.99 -23.23
N ILE A 378 23.06 -14.17 -22.60
CA ILE A 378 24.15 -14.67 -21.75
C ILE A 378 25.29 -15.25 -22.61
N SER A 379 26.54 -14.91 -22.28
CA SER A 379 27.73 -15.48 -22.92
C SER A 379 27.88 -16.98 -22.62
N ASP A 380 28.53 -17.71 -23.52
CA ASP A 380 28.74 -19.15 -23.32
C ASP A 380 29.61 -19.46 -22.09
N GLY A 381 30.48 -18.54 -21.67
CA GLY A 381 31.21 -18.64 -20.40
C GLY A 381 30.29 -18.60 -19.19
N ASN A 382 29.41 -17.61 -19.13
CA ASN A 382 28.46 -17.45 -18.03
C ASN A 382 27.43 -18.59 -18.00
N LYS A 383 26.97 -19.08 -19.16
CA LYS A 383 26.10 -20.27 -19.24
C LYS A 383 26.74 -21.51 -18.63
N ARG A 384 28.07 -21.68 -18.74
CA ARG A 384 28.80 -22.78 -18.09
C ARG A 384 28.92 -22.59 -16.59
N ALA A 385 29.08 -21.36 -16.12
CA ALA A 385 29.22 -21.07 -14.70
C ALA A 385 27.96 -21.41 -13.89
N ILE A 386 26.77 -21.29 -14.50
CA ILE A 386 25.47 -21.59 -13.86
C ILE A 386 24.91 -22.96 -14.23
N SER A 387 25.73 -23.88 -14.73
CA SER A 387 25.23 -25.18 -15.17
C SER A 387 24.64 -26.03 -14.04
N SER A 388 25.05 -25.77 -12.79
CA SER A 388 24.51 -26.37 -11.58
C SER A 388 23.00 -26.18 -11.38
N CYS A 389 22.40 -25.13 -11.97
CA CYS A 389 20.97 -24.84 -11.82
C CYS A 389 20.08 -25.60 -12.84
N ILE A 390 20.67 -26.35 -13.77
CA ILE A 390 19.97 -27.06 -14.86
C ILE A 390 18.93 -28.04 -14.31
N SER A 391 19.25 -28.81 -13.27
CA SER A 391 18.33 -29.79 -12.68
C SER A 391 17.13 -29.12 -12.01
N SER A 392 17.35 -27.98 -11.35
CA SER A 392 16.28 -27.16 -10.78
C SER A 392 15.35 -26.59 -11.86
N LEU A 393 15.89 -26.12 -13.00
CA LEU A 393 15.06 -25.68 -14.13
C LEU A 393 14.17 -26.81 -14.68
N VAL A 394 14.68 -28.03 -14.78
CA VAL A 394 13.88 -29.20 -15.19
C VAL A 394 12.76 -29.47 -14.19
N LYS A 395 13.03 -29.37 -12.89
CA LYS A 395 12.00 -29.51 -11.85
C LYS A 395 10.93 -28.41 -11.93
N LEU A 396 11.32 -27.16 -12.22
CA LEU A 396 10.37 -26.04 -12.34
C LEU A 396 9.40 -26.22 -13.52
N MET A 397 9.83 -26.86 -14.60
CA MET A 397 8.96 -27.18 -15.74
C MET A 397 7.83 -28.15 -15.39
N GLU A 398 7.96 -28.95 -14.34
CA GLU A 398 6.90 -29.86 -13.89
C GLU A 398 5.78 -29.11 -13.15
N SER A 399 6.04 -27.91 -12.64
CA SER A 399 5.08 -27.17 -11.84
C SER A 399 4.10 -26.40 -12.74
N PRO A 400 2.79 -26.69 -12.69
CA PRO A 400 1.78 -25.96 -13.48
C PRO A 400 1.52 -24.55 -12.94
N LYS A 401 1.88 -24.29 -11.68
CA LYS A 401 1.73 -23.00 -11.02
C LYS A 401 3.09 -22.49 -10.54
N PRO A 402 3.33 -21.18 -10.54
CA PRO A 402 2.48 -20.12 -11.11
C PRO A 402 2.45 -20.14 -12.65
N VAL A 403 1.44 -19.49 -13.24
CA VAL A 403 1.26 -19.41 -14.70
C VAL A 403 2.50 -18.77 -15.34
N GLY A 404 2.97 -19.35 -16.45
CA GLY A 404 4.19 -18.90 -17.15
C GLY A 404 5.50 -19.45 -16.59
N LEU A 405 5.51 -20.12 -15.42
CA LEU A 405 6.72 -20.74 -14.87
C LEU A 405 7.29 -21.81 -15.82
N GLN A 406 6.44 -22.68 -16.35
CA GLN A 406 6.88 -23.73 -17.28
C GLN A 406 7.55 -23.16 -18.53
N GLU A 407 6.99 -22.07 -19.07
CA GLU A 407 7.51 -21.40 -20.25
C GLU A 407 8.87 -20.76 -19.98
N THR A 408 8.95 -19.94 -18.93
CA THR A 408 10.19 -19.24 -18.55
C THR A 408 11.30 -20.22 -18.20
N ALA A 409 11.00 -21.27 -17.43
CA ALA A 409 11.96 -22.34 -17.12
C ALA A 409 12.45 -23.08 -18.37
N ALA A 410 11.54 -23.41 -19.30
CA ALA A 410 11.90 -24.07 -20.55
C ALA A 410 12.76 -23.19 -21.46
N GLN A 411 12.42 -21.90 -21.60
CA GLN A 411 13.20 -20.95 -22.41
C GLN A 411 14.59 -20.72 -21.82
N ALA A 412 14.69 -20.52 -20.50
CA ALA A 412 15.98 -20.40 -19.81
C ALA A 412 16.83 -21.66 -20.00
N LEU A 413 16.24 -22.84 -19.81
CA LEU A 413 16.95 -24.11 -20.00
C LEU A 413 17.42 -24.30 -21.44
N VAL A 414 16.58 -24.02 -22.43
CA VAL A 414 16.97 -24.08 -23.86
C VAL A 414 18.13 -23.12 -24.16
N SER A 415 18.13 -21.91 -23.57
CA SER A 415 19.24 -20.96 -23.68
C SER A 415 20.54 -21.54 -23.12
N LEU A 416 20.52 -22.14 -21.94
CA LEU A 416 21.70 -22.81 -21.34
C LEU A 416 22.18 -23.99 -22.18
N LEU A 417 21.27 -24.74 -22.79
CA LEU A 417 21.57 -25.89 -23.63
C LEU A 417 22.12 -25.51 -25.02
N THR A 418 22.30 -24.24 -25.34
CA THR A 418 23.10 -23.83 -26.51
C THR A 418 24.56 -24.29 -26.36
N VAL A 419 25.06 -24.42 -25.12
CA VAL A 419 26.42 -24.88 -24.81
C VAL A 419 26.50 -26.42 -24.70
N ARG A 420 27.48 -27.02 -25.36
CA ARG A 420 27.66 -28.48 -25.41
C ARG A 420 27.93 -29.13 -24.05
N SER A 421 28.67 -28.48 -23.14
CA SER A 421 28.93 -28.99 -21.78
C SER A 421 27.64 -29.13 -20.99
N ASN A 422 26.76 -28.12 -21.06
CA ASN A 422 25.48 -28.10 -20.36
C ASN A 422 24.54 -29.20 -20.84
N ARG A 423 24.55 -29.51 -22.15
CA ARG A 423 23.81 -30.68 -22.70
C ARG A 423 24.27 -31.99 -22.08
N LYS A 424 25.59 -32.15 -21.88
CA LYS A 424 26.15 -33.36 -21.26
C LYS A 424 25.77 -33.45 -19.78
N GLU A 425 25.78 -32.32 -19.08
CA GLU A 425 25.40 -32.24 -17.67
C GLU A 425 23.95 -32.66 -17.43
N LEU A 426 23.01 -32.08 -18.20
CA LEU A 426 21.59 -32.47 -18.12
C LEU A 426 21.39 -33.98 -18.33
N VAL A 427 22.08 -34.56 -19.31
CA VAL A 427 21.94 -35.98 -19.64
C VAL A 427 22.66 -36.92 -18.66
N ARG A 428 23.66 -36.41 -17.94
CA ARG A 428 24.37 -37.14 -16.90
C ARG A 428 23.49 -37.32 -15.67
N ASP A 429 22.65 -36.34 -15.35
CA ASP A 429 21.67 -36.45 -14.27
C ASP A 429 20.47 -37.31 -14.66
N GLU A 430 20.45 -38.55 -14.17
CA GLU A 430 19.38 -39.51 -14.44
C GLU A 430 18.02 -39.02 -13.97
N LYS A 431 17.96 -38.30 -12.84
CA LYS A 431 16.69 -37.79 -12.31
C LYS A 431 16.08 -36.76 -13.26
N SER A 432 16.88 -35.81 -13.74
CA SER A 432 16.43 -34.82 -14.72
C SER A 432 16.00 -35.44 -16.04
N VAL A 433 16.73 -36.44 -16.53
CA VAL A 433 16.35 -37.17 -17.76
C VAL A 433 15.02 -37.89 -17.58
N MET A 434 14.81 -38.58 -16.46
CA MET A 434 13.55 -39.28 -16.19
C MET A 434 12.37 -38.32 -16.06
N ARG A 435 12.53 -37.19 -15.35
CA ARG A 435 11.52 -36.12 -15.28
C ARG A 435 11.14 -35.61 -16.66
N LEU A 436 12.14 -35.33 -17.51
CA LEU A 436 11.92 -34.89 -18.88
C LEU A 436 11.14 -35.91 -19.71
N VAL A 437 11.43 -37.20 -19.57
CA VAL A 437 10.68 -38.26 -20.26
C VAL A 437 9.25 -38.39 -19.74
N GLN A 438 9.03 -38.29 -18.43
CA GLN A 438 7.69 -38.31 -17.83
C GLN A 438 6.85 -37.11 -18.28
N MET A 439 7.45 -35.93 -18.44
CA MET A 439 6.79 -34.75 -19.01
C MET A 439 6.36 -34.95 -20.48
N LEU A 440 7.00 -35.84 -21.23
CA LEU A 440 6.59 -36.18 -22.61
C LEU A 440 5.40 -37.14 -22.68
N ASP A 441 5.01 -37.79 -21.58
CA ASP A 441 3.88 -38.72 -21.61
C ASP A 441 2.60 -38.00 -22.02
N PRO A 442 1.93 -38.36 -23.14
CA PRO A 442 0.68 -37.74 -23.56
C PRO A 442 -0.40 -37.70 -22.45
N LYS A 443 -0.36 -38.65 -21.51
CA LYS A 443 -1.30 -38.70 -20.37
C LYS A 443 -1.05 -37.63 -19.31
N ASN A 444 0.12 -37.01 -19.28
CA ASN A 444 0.45 -35.98 -18.31
C ASN A 444 -0.07 -34.61 -18.77
N GLU A 445 -1.28 -34.26 -18.37
CA GLU A 445 -1.93 -32.99 -18.72
C GLU A 445 -1.39 -31.78 -17.93
N ALA A 446 -0.62 -32.00 -16.87
CA ALA A 446 -0.10 -30.92 -16.02
C ALA A 446 0.97 -30.06 -16.70
N VAL A 447 1.63 -30.59 -17.75
CA VAL A 447 2.71 -29.89 -18.47
C VAL A 447 2.39 -29.83 -19.95
N SER A 448 2.41 -28.61 -20.52
CA SER A 448 2.28 -28.43 -21.96
C SER A 448 3.45 -29.08 -22.69
N LYS A 449 3.14 -30.01 -23.61
CA LYS A 449 4.14 -30.83 -24.33
C LYS A 449 5.12 -30.01 -25.17
N LYS A 450 4.75 -28.78 -25.52
CA LYS A 450 5.62 -27.82 -26.19
C LYS A 450 6.94 -27.64 -25.44
N PHE A 451 6.91 -27.50 -24.12
CA PHE A 451 8.07 -27.18 -23.30
C PHE A 451 9.11 -28.32 -23.21
N PRO A 452 8.76 -29.57 -22.81
CA PRO A 452 9.71 -30.68 -22.83
C PRO A 452 10.20 -31.00 -24.25
N LEU A 453 9.38 -30.83 -25.28
CA LEU A 453 9.81 -31.00 -26.68
C LEU A 453 10.87 -29.99 -27.12
N MET A 454 10.76 -28.72 -26.68
CA MET A 454 11.78 -27.70 -26.91
C MET A 454 13.12 -28.10 -26.29
N VAL A 455 13.09 -28.54 -25.03
CA VAL A 455 14.30 -28.96 -24.28
C VAL A 455 14.93 -30.19 -24.93
N VAL A 456 14.16 -31.24 -25.24
CA VAL A 456 14.66 -32.44 -25.94
C VAL A 456 15.30 -32.07 -27.28
N THR A 457 14.65 -31.20 -28.04
CA THR A 457 15.18 -30.73 -29.34
C THR A 457 16.51 -29.98 -29.18
N ALA A 458 16.67 -29.21 -28.11
CA ALA A 458 17.90 -28.49 -27.77
C ALA A 458 19.02 -29.43 -27.29
N VAL A 459 18.73 -30.40 -26.42
CA VAL A 459 19.68 -31.45 -25.98
C VAL A 459 20.22 -32.26 -27.15
N LEU A 460 19.35 -32.56 -28.11
CA LEU A 460 19.70 -33.30 -29.33
C LEU A 460 20.37 -32.43 -30.40
N GLY A 461 20.49 -31.11 -30.16
CA GLY A 461 21.20 -30.19 -31.04
C GLY A 461 22.70 -30.53 -31.13
N GLY A 462 23.31 -30.31 -32.31
CA GLY A 462 24.76 -30.44 -32.50
C GLY A 462 25.32 -31.88 -32.50
N GLY A 463 24.48 -32.90 -32.75
CA GLY A 463 24.94 -34.24 -33.13
C GLY A 463 25.50 -35.13 -32.00
N SER A 464 25.28 -34.79 -30.72
CA SER A 464 25.79 -35.59 -29.58
C SER A 464 25.19 -37.00 -29.55
N GLY A 465 25.95 -38.00 -29.98
CA GLY A 465 25.56 -39.42 -29.92
C GLY A 465 25.29 -39.93 -28.50
N GLY A 466 26.02 -39.42 -27.50
CA GLY A 466 25.81 -39.76 -26.09
C GLY A 466 24.46 -39.27 -25.56
N CYS A 467 24.06 -38.05 -25.91
CA CYS A 467 22.76 -37.49 -25.51
C CYS A 467 21.59 -38.30 -26.08
N ARG A 468 21.70 -38.72 -27.36
CA ARG A 468 20.73 -39.60 -28.01
C ARG A 468 20.60 -40.94 -27.28
N LYS A 469 21.72 -41.64 -27.06
CA LYS A 469 21.72 -42.96 -26.41
C LYS A 469 21.03 -42.94 -25.04
N ARG A 470 21.32 -41.92 -24.24
CA ARG A 470 20.76 -41.77 -22.88
C ARG A 470 19.27 -41.44 -22.89
N LEU A 471 18.81 -40.55 -23.77
CA LEU A 471 17.37 -40.28 -23.92
C LEU A 471 16.60 -41.49 -24.44
N THR A 472 17.18 -42.26 -25.36
CA THR A 472 16.59 -43.51 -25.84
C THR A 472 16.53 -44.56 -24.73
N ALA A 473 17.60 -44.71 -23.94
CA ALA A 473 17.64 -45.62 -22.80
C ALA A 473 16.60 -45.26 -21.73
N ALA A 474 16.32 -43.97 -21.53
CA ALA A 474 15.28 -43.50 -20.62
C ALA A 474 13.85 -43.65 -21.16
N GLY A 475 13.66 -44.13 -22.39
CA GLY A 475 12.34 -44.41 -22.96
C GLY A 475 11.68 -43.25 -23.74
N ALA A 476 12.40 -42.16 -24.03
CA ALA A 476 11.86 -41.00 -24.73
C ALA A 476 11.24 -41.34 -26.10
N ASN A 477 11.75 -42.36 -26.79
CA ASN A 477 11.34 -42.71 -28.15
C ASN A 477 9.85 -43.07 -28.25
N LYS A 478 9.32 -43.85 -27.29
CA LYS A 478 7.91 -44.28 -27.30
C LYS A 478 6.96 -43.10 -27.15
N HIS A 479 7.29 -42.17 -26.25
CA HIS A 479 6.48 -40.96 -26.05
C HIS A 479 6.56 -40.01 -27.25
N LEU A 480 7.75 -39.83 -27.84
CA LEU A 480 7.93 -38.99 -29.03
C LEU A 480 7.22 -39.52 -30.27
N GLN A 481 7.17 -40.84 -30.47
CA GLN A 481 6.39 -41.48 -31.54
C GLN A 481 4.90 -41.15 -31.39
N ARG A 482 4.33 -41.40 -30.21
CA ARG A 482 2.93 -41.08 -29.92
C ARG A 482 2.64 -39.59 -30.08
N LEU A 483 3.48 -38.70 -29.54
CA LEU A 483 3.33 -37.25 -29.70
C LEU A 483 3.40 -36.80 -31.17
N ALA A 484 4.17 -37.50 -32.01
CA ALA A 484 4.24 -37.23 -33.45
C ALA A 484 3.02 -37.72 -34.21
N GLU A 485 2.41 -38.85 -33.79
CA GLU A 485 1.15 -39.38 -34.32
C GLU A 485 -0.02 -38.45 -34.03
N ILE A 486 -0.10 -37.88 -32.81
CA ILE A 486 -1.11 -36.86 -32.44
C ILE A 486 -0.73 -35.44 -32.88
N GLU A 487 0.25 -35.31 -33.78
CA GLU A 487 0.66 -34.06 -34.43
C GLU A 487 1.05 -32.89 -33.50
N VAL A 488 1.59 -33.18 -32.31
CA VAL A 488 2.06 -32.12 -31.41
C VAL A 488 3.26 -31.38 -32.02
N ALA A 489 3.18 -30.06 -32.04
CA ALA A 489 4.19 -29.19 -32.61
C ALA A 489 5.60 -29.48 -32.02
N GLY A 490 6.57 -29.73 -32.90
CA GLY A 490 7.96 -30.04 -32.52
C GLY A 490 8.25 -31.53 -32.27
N ALA A 491 7.24 -32.39 -32.12
CA ALA A 491 7.44 -33.82 -31.86
C ALA A 491 8.15 -34.54 -33.03
N LYS A 492 7.69 -34.33 -34.27
CA LYS A 492 8.33 -34.88 -35.49
C LYS A 492 9.81 -34.49 -35.58
N LYS A 493 10.15 -33.23 -35.27
CA LYS A 493 11.53 -32.70 -35.27
C LYS A 493 12.39 -33.34 -34.17
N ALA A 494 11.86 -33.47 -32.96
CA ALA A 494 12.55 -34.13 -31.85
C ALA A 494 12.83 -35.61 -32.15
N LEU A 495 11.84 -36.33 -32.69
CA LEU A 495 11.94 -37.74 -33.07
C LEU A 495 13.01 -37.96 -34.16
N GLN A 496 13.00 -37.13 -35.22
CA GLN A 496 14.02 -37.16 -36.27
C GLN A 496 15.44 -36.96 -35.71
N ARG A 497 15.62 -35.98 -34.81
CA ARG A 497 16.91 -35.73 -34.18
C ARG A 497 17.34 -36.87 -33.26
N LEU A 498 16.42 -37.51 -32.57
CA LEU A 498 16.70 -38.63 -31.67
C LEU A 498 17.19 -39.85 -32.43
N ALA A 499 16.54 -40.19 -33.55
CA ALA A 499 16.94 -41.34 -34.36
C ALA A 499 18.21 -41.10 -35.19
N GLY A 500 18.55 -39.82 -35.43
CA GLY A 500 19.72 -39.45 -36.23
C GLY A 500 19.61 -39.90 -37.69
N ASN A 501 20.76 -40.05 -38.37
CA ASN A 501 20.80 -40.42 -39.78
C ASN A 501 20.25 -41.83 -40.09
N ARG A 502 19.91 -42.64 -39.06
CA ARG A 502 19.32 -43.97 -39.24
C ARG A 502 17.90 -43.94 -39.83
N LEU A 503 17.16 -42.83 -39.70
CA LEU A 503 15.81 -42.72 -40.27
C LEU A 503 15.75 -42.29 -41.74
N LYS A 504 16.84 -41.75 -42.32
CA LYS A 504 16.86 -41.47 -43.76
C LYS A 504 16.75 -42.74 -44.60
N SER A 505 17.10 -43.92 -44.07
CA SER A 505 16.96 -45.20 -44.81
C SER A 505 15.66 -45.96 -44.52
N ILE A 506 14.95 -45.63 -43.44
CA ILE A 506 13.69 -46.31 -43.06
C ILE A 506 12.50 -45.54 -43.64
N PHE A 507 12.48 -44.20 -43.55
CA PHE A 507 11.40 -43.39 -44.14
C PHE A 507 11.49 -43.27 -45.67
N SER A 508 12.66 -43.54 -46.28
CA SER A 508 12.77 -43.63 -47.74
C SER A 508 12.23 -44.94 -48.31
N ARG A 509 11.98 -45.95 -47.47
CA ARG A 509 11.45 -47.26 -47.87
C ARG A 509 9.95 -47.41 -47.63
N THR A 510 9.36 -46.67 -46.71
CA THR A 510 7.91 -46.77 -46.40
C THR A 510 7.02 -45.77 -47.14
N TRP A 511 7.58 -44.90 -47.99
CA TRP A 511 6.83 -43.94 -48.83
C TRP A 511 6.95 -44.23 -50.33
N ARG A 512 7.46 -45.41 -50.69
CA ARG A 512 7.58 -45.86 -52.07
C ARG A 512 7.02 -47.27 -52.20
N GLU A 513 5.74 -47.41 -51.90
CA GLU A 513 4.83 -48.47 -52.34
C GLU A 513 3.40 -47.97 -52.21
#